data_AF-A0A1X0SVR2-F1
#
_entry.id   AF-A0A1X0SVR2-F1
#
_cell.length_a   1.000
_cell.length_b   1.000
_cell.length_c   1.000
_cell.angle_alpha   90.00
_cell.angle_beta   90.00
_cell.angle_gamma   90.00
#
_symmetry.space_group_name_H-M   'P 1'
#
loop_
_entity.id
_entity.type
_entity.pdbx_description
1 polymer ?
#
loop_
_entity_poly.entity_id
_entity_poly.type
_entity_poly.pdbx_seq_one_letter_code
_entity_poly.pdbx_strand_id
1 'polypeptide(L)' 'MTPEAFKNWRKALGLKQKDAADKLGLKKRVIQYYEKGHRDGKAVEIPKNVELACLALALGYEEYDASLVASSDEAS' A
#
# COMPACT_ATOMS: atom_id res chain seq x y z
N MET A 1 4.49 -8.65 0.77
CA MET A 1 4.64 -8.16 -0.63
C MET A 1 6.12 -8.00 -0.98
N THR A 2 6.58 -8.47 -2.17
CA THR A 2 7.98 -8.29 -2.63
C THR A 2 8.21 -6.89 -3.23
N PRO A 3 9.46 -6.41 -3.33
CA PRO A 3 9.78 -5.13 -4.00
C PRO A 3 9.22 -5.02 -5.42
N GLU A 4 9.32 -6.11 -6.19
CA GLU A 4 8.79 -6.20 -7.55
C GLU A 4 7.26 -6.14 -7.55
N ALA A 5 6.60 -6.89 -6.67
CA ALA A 5 5.14 -6.86 -6.55
C ALA A 5 4.62 -5.46 -6.18
N PHE A 6 5.31 -4.76 -5.28
CA PHE A 6 4.96 -3.38 -4.89
C PHE A 6 5.14 -2.40 -6.04
N LYS A 7 6.23 -2.51 -6.80
CA LYS A 7 6.45 -1.69 -8.01
C LYS A 7 5.39 -1.96 -9.07
N ASN A 8 5.00 -3.22 -9.26
CA ASN A 8 3.97 -3.62 -10.23
C ASN A 8 2.59 -3.11 -9.81
N TRP A 9 2.22 -3.26 -8.53
CA TRP A 9 1.00 -2.68 -7.95
C TRP A 9 0.91 -1.19 -8.25
N ARG A 10 1.96 -0.42 -7.93
CA ARG A 10 1.96 1.04 -8.15
C ARG A 10 1.74 1.39 -9.63
N LYS A 11 2.44 0.69 -10.52
CA LYS A 11 2.33 0.90 -11.97
C LYS A 11 0.96 0.51 -12.52
N ALA A 12 0.37 -0.57 -12.02
CA ALA A 12 -0.96 -1.02 -12.42
C ALA A 12 -2.04 0.02 -12.11
N LEU A 13 -1.88 0.78 -11.02
CA LEU A 13 -2.74 1.92 -10.68
C LEU A 13 -2.36 3.23 -11.38
N GLY A 14 -1.37 3.22 -12.27
CA GLY A 14 -0.90 4.43 -12.97
C GLY A 14 -0.23 5.47 -12.08
N LEU A 15 0.12 5.13 -10.83
CA LEU A 15 0.61 6.08 -9.84
C LEU A 15 2.09 6.39 -10.06
N LYS A 16 2.48 7.67 -9.95
CA LYS A 16 3.90 8.04 -9.78
C LYS A 16 4.32 7.71 -8.35
N GLN A 17 5.64 7.66 -8.10
CA GLN A 17 6.16 7.41 -6.74
C GLN A 17 5.68 8.45 -5.71
N LYS A 18 5.42 9.70 -6.14
CA LYS A 18 4.87 10.74 -5.26
C LYS A 18 3.40 10.44 -4.92
N ASP A 19 2.58 10.19 -5.93
CA ASP A 19 1.15 9.92 -5.76
C ASP A 19 0.91 8.70 -4.85
N ALA A 20 1.70 7.63 -5.01
CA ALA A 20 1.65 6.47 -4.13
C ALA A 20 2.07 6.80 -2.69
N ALA A 21 3.04 7.70 -2.51
CA ALA A 21 3.45 8.17 -1.20
C ALA A 21 2.32 8.95 -0.51
N ASP A 22 1.68 9.85 -1.26
CA ASP A 22 0.58 10.68 -0.78
C ASP A 22 -0.62 9.79 -0.38
N LYS A 23 -1.01 8.82 -1.22
CA LYS A 23 -2.11 7.87 -0.92
C LYS A 23 -1.81 6.93 0.26
N LEU A 24 -0.55 6.54 0.46
CA LEU A 24 -0.15 5.67 1.57
C LEU A 24 0.19 6.44 2.85
N GLY A 25 0.17 7.78 2.84
CA GLY A 25 0.62 8.59 3.98
C GLY A 25 2.11 8.45 4.30
N LEU A 26 2.93 8.18 3.28
CA LEU A 26 4.38 7.93 3.42
C LEU A 26 5.20 9.03 2.75
N LYS A 27 6.49 9.09 3.09
CA LYS A 27 7.44 9.92 2.32
C LYS A 27 7.78 9.22 1.01
N LYS A 28 7.91 9.97 -0.10
CA LYS A 28 8.35 9.44 -1.42
C LYS A 28 9.60 8.55 -1.34
N ARG A 29 10.54 8.89 -0.44
CA ARG A 29 11.76 8.11 -0.24
C ARG A 29 11.49 6.70 0.28
N VAL A 30 10.44 6.51 1.07
CA VAL A 30 10.03 5.18 1.59
C VAL A 30 9.53 4.31 0.44
N ILE A 31 8.73 4.86 -0.48
CA ILE A 31 8.31 4.16 -1.71
C ILE A 31 9.53 3.64 -2.49
N GLN A 32 10.58 4.46 -2.61
CA GLN A 32 11.81 4.04 -3.27
C GLN A 32 12.54 2.91 -2.53
N TYR A 33 12.53 2.90 -1.19
CA TYR A 33 13.12 1.81 -0.42
C TYR A 33 12.34 0.51 -0.63
N TYR A 34 11.02 0.55 -0.63
CA TYR A 34 10.19 -0.63 -0.89
C TYR A 34 10.36 -1.17 -2.31
N GLU A 35 10.44 -0.31 -3.33
CA GLU A 35 10.67 -0.77 -4.71
C GLU A 35 12.06 -1.36 -4.94
N LYS A 36 13.06 -0.89 -4.19
CA LYS A 36 14.43 -1.42 -4.26
C LYS A 36 14.65 -2.62 -3.36
N GLY A 37 13.84 -2.78 -2.31
CA GLY A 37 14.01 -3.78 -1.27
C GLY A 37 15.15 -3.49 -0.30
N HIS A 38 15.73 -2.29 -0.30
CA HIS A 38 16.85 -1.96 0.59
C HIS A 38 16.95 -0.46 0.94
N ARG A 39 17.53 -0.17 2.11
CA ARG A 39 17.91 1.17 2.61
C ARG A 39 19.32 1.09 3.19
N ASP A 40 20.22 1.92 2.68
CA ASP A 40 21.61 2.03 3.16
C ASP A 40 22.30 0.65 3.25
N GLY A 41 22.11 -0.17 2.21
CA GLY A 41 22.67 -1.52 2.09
C GLY A 41 21.96 -2.61 2.90
N LYS A 42 20.97 -2.25 3.72
CA LYS A 42 20.17 -3.22 4.49
C LYS A 42 18.87 -3.54 3.79
N ALA A 43 18.45 -4.80 3.80
CA ALA A 43 17.15 -5.21 3.30
C ALA A 43 16.04 -4.44 4.04
N VAL A 44 15.02 -4.02 3.29
CA VAL A 44 13.83 -3.35 3.81
C VAL A 44 12.63 -4.17 3.39
N GLU A 45 11.90 -4.65 4.39
CA GLU A 45 10.63 -5.29 4.18
C GLU A 45 9.50 -4.25 4.10
N ILE A 46 8.45 -4.61 3.38
CA ILE A 46 7.21 -3.83 3.31
C ILE A 46 6.37 -4.24 4.52
N PRO A 47 6.09 -3.32 5.47
CA PRO A 47 5.31 -3.65 6.65
C PRO A 47 3.89 -4.09 6.30
N LYS A 48 3.29 -4.92 7.17
CA LYS A 48 1.95 -5.49 6.94
C LYS A 48 0.87 -4.44 6.73
N ASN A 49 0.90 -3.34 7.46
CA ASN A 49 -0.06 -2.23 7.29
C ASN A 49 0.03 -1.59 5.91
N VAL A 50 1.24 -1.44 5.35
CA VAL A 50 1.44 -0.93 3.99
C VAL A 50 0.93 -1.92 2.95
N GLU A 51 1.18 -3.22 3.14
CA GLU A 51 0.67 -4.26 2.24
C GLU A 51 -0.87 -4.29 2.22
N LEU A 52 -1.51 -4.15 3.38
CA LEU A 52 -2.98 -4.05 3.47
C LEU A 52 -3.51 -2.76 2.84
N ALA A 53 -2.84 -1.63 3.04
CA ALA A 53 -3.21 -0.37 2.39
C ALA A 53 -3.07 -0.44 0.86
N CYS A 54 -2.07 -1.15 0.33
CA CYS A 54 -1.95 -1.37 -1.11
C CYS A 54 -3.14 -2.16 -1.67
N LEU A 55 -3.60 -3.18 -0.94
CA LEU A 55 -4.81 -3.94 -1.31
C LEU A 55 -6.05 -3.05 -1.29
N ALA A 56 -6.25 -2.26 -0.24
CA ALA A 56 -7.37 -1.33 -0.12
C ALA A 56 -7.42 -0.36 -1.31
N LEU A 57 -6.29 0.27 -1.65
CA LEU A 57 -6.19 1.17 -2.80
C LEU A 57 -6.45 0.47 -4.13
N ALA A 58 -6.01 -0.79 -4.29
CA ALA A 58 -6.29 -1.56 -5.50
C ALA A 58 -7.77 -1.93 -5.65
N LEU A 59 -8.50 -2.04 -4.53
CA LEU A 59 -9.94 -2.23 -4.49
C LEU A 59 -10.73 -0.91 -4.60
N GLY A 60 -10.05 0.24 -4.66
CA GLY A 60 -10.67 1.57 -4.77
C GLY A 60 -10.99 2.25 -3.44
N TYR A 61 -10.55 1.68 -2.31
CA TYR A 61 -10.74 2.29 -0.99
C TYR A 61 -9.56 3.23 -0.68
N GLU A 62 -9.85 4.52 -0.57
CA GLU A 62 -8.86 5.55 -0.20
C GLU A 62 -8.97 5.99 1.27
N GLU A 63 -10.06 5.63 1.93
CA GLU A 63 -10.35 5.96 3.32
C GLU A 63 -11.06 4.81 4.03
N TYR A 64 -11.09 4.87 5.36
CA TYR A 64 -11.83 3.90 6.17
C TYR A 64 -13.33 4.18 6.08
N ASP A 65 -14.09 3.15 5.72
CA ASP A 65 -15.54 3.18 5.70
C ASP A 65 -16.11 2.15 6.69
N ALA A 66 -16.70 2.64 7.78
CA ALA A 66 -17.28 1.81 8.83
C ALA A 66 -18.52 1.03 8.35
N SER A 67 -19.20 1.48 7.29
CA SER A 67 -20.39 0.83 6.76
C SER A 67 -20.08 -0.55 6.16
N LEU A 68 -18.83 -0.75 5.68
CA LEU A 68 -18.36 -2.02 5.14
C LEU A 68 -18.19 -3.12 6.19
N VAL A 69 -18.12 -2.76 7.47
CA VAL A 69 -17.93 -3.71 8.59
C VAL A 69 -19.28 -4.08 9.22
N ALA A 70 -20.23 -3.15 9.20
CA ALA A 70 -21.53 -3.29 9.86
C ALA A 70 -22.45 -4.35 9.23
N SER A 71 -22.19 -4.81 8.00
CA SER A 71 -23.01 -5.83 7.34
C SER A 71 -22.77 -7.27 7.83
N SER A 72 -21.88 -7.47 8.81
CA SER A 72 -21.48 -8.80 9.28
C SER A 72 -22.24 -9.29 10.52
N ASP A 73 -22.87 -8.37 11.26
CA ASP A 73 -23.42 -8.65 12.60
C ASP A 73 -24.95 -8.91 12.61
N GLU A 74 -25.66 -8.69 11.49
CA GLU A 74 -27.13 -8.94 11.41
C GLU A 74 -27.49 -10.34 10.88
N ALA A 75 -26.53 -11.25 10.75
CA ALA A 75 -26.77 -12.65 10.40
C ALA A 75 -26.30 -13.59 11.53
N SER A 76 -27.02 -13.59 12.66
CA SER A 76 -26.94 -14.63 13.70
C SER A 76 -28.30 -14.86 14.33
#